data_AF-A0A2I6QK56-F1
#
_entry.id   AF-A0A2I6QK56-F1
#
_cell.length_a   1.000
_cell.length_b   1.000
_cell.length_c   1.000
_cell.angle_alpha   90.00
_cell.angle_beta   90.00
_cell.angle_gamma   90.00
#
_symmetry.space_group_name_H-M   'P 1'
#
loop_
_entity.id
_entity.type
_entity.pdbx_description
1 polymer ?
#
loop_
_entity_poly.entity_id
_entity_poly.type
_entity_poly.pdbx_seq_one_letter_code
_entity_poly.pdbx_strand_id
1 'polypeptide(L)'
;MYLQYECKEPVSLYPALQWWNQPKIGAEWLFGGTGVGASNHFEAGGFIRSREEFAWPNIQYHFLPVAINYNGSNAVKEHGFQCHVGSMRSPSRGHVRIKSRDPHQHPAILFNYMSHEQDWQEFRDAIRITREIMHQPALDQYRGREISPGVECQTDEQLDEFVRNHAETAFHPCGTCKMGYDEMSVVDGEGRVHGLEGLRVVDASIMPQIITGNLNATTIMIGEKIADMIRGQEALPRSTAGYFVANGMPVRAKK
;
A
#
# COMPACT_ATOMS: atom_id res chain seq x y z
N MET A 1 2.26 6.79 3.72
CA MET A 1 2.45 7.72 4.86
C MET A 1 1.49 7.37 5.98
N TYR A 2 1.75 7.84 7.20
CA TYR A 2 0.95 7.54 8.39
C TYR A 2 0.32 8.82 8.93
N LEU A 3 -1.00 8.83 9.04
CA LEU A 3 -1.73 9.86 9.77
C LEU A 3 -2.16 9.29 11.11
N GLN A 4 -1.69 9.90 12.18
CA GLN A 4 -1.79 9.39 13.54
C GLN A 4 -2.65 10.31 14.39
N TYR A 5 -3.49 9.71 15.22
CA TYR A 5 -4.37 10.41 16.15
C TYR A 5 -4.27 9.78 17.52
N GLU A 6 -4.33 10.61 18.55
CA GLU A 6 -4.59 10.16 19.91
C GLU A 6 -5.97 9.50 19.97
N CYS A 7 -6.12 8.50 20.83
CA CYS A 7 -7.39 7.86 21.12
C CYS A 7 -7.79 8.20 22.56
N LYS A 8 -8.91 8.91 22.70
CA LYS A 8 -9.44 9.34 24.01
C LYS A 8 -9.81 8.16 24.91
N GLU A 9 -10.34 7.11 24.29
CA GLU A 9 -10.76 5.89 24.99
C GLU A 9 -9.64 4.85 25.01
N PRO A 10 -9.51 4.05 26.08
CA PRO A 10 -8.45 3.05 26.22
C PRO A 10 -8.75 1.75 25.43
N VAL A 11 -9.12 1.89 24.15
CA VAL A 11 -9.58 0.78 23.30
C VAL A 11 -8.59 0.38 22.20
N SER A 12 -7.46 1.09 22.09
CA SER A 12 -6.42 0.79 21.12
C SER A 12 -5.50 -0.36 21.58
N LEU A 13 -4.71 -0.93 20.66
CA LEU A 13 -3.74 -2.00 20.94
C LEU A 13 -2.47 -1.52 21.66
N TYR A 14 -2.41 -0.27 22.12
CA TYR A 14 -1.26 0.25 22.87
C TYR A 14 -0.82 -0.65 24.05
N PRO A 15 -1.74 -1.23 24.87
CA PRO A 15 -1.34 -2.13 25.94
C PRO A 15 -0.61 -3.38 25.45
N ALA A 16 -0.91 -3.88 24.25
CA ALA A 16 -0.24 -5.05 23.68
C ALA A 16 1.25 -4.80 23.37
N LEU A 17 1.65 -3.54 23.19
CA LEU A 17 3.04 -3.16 22.95
C LEU A 17 3.90 -3.19 24.22
N GLN A 18 3.28 -3.26 25.40
CA GLN A 18 4.02 -3.33 26.65
C GLN A 18 4.64 -4.71 26.82
N TRP A 19 5.96 -4.76 27.02
CA TRP A 19 6.72 -6.02 27.05
C TRP A 19 6.18 -7.02 28.09
N TRP A 20 5.59 -6.55 29.20
CA TRP A 20 5.00 -7.43 30.22
C TRP A 20 3.68 -8.07 29.79
N ASN A 21 2.97 -7.51 28.80
CA ASN A 21 1.75 -8.10 28.25
C ASN A 21 2.05 -9.13 27.14
N GLN A 22 3.22 -9.03 26.49
CA GLN A 22 3.63 -9.89 25.38
C GLN A 22 3.70 -11.39 25.73
N PRO A 23 4.20 -11.85 26.89
CA PRO A 23 4.20 -13.26 27.25
C PRO A 23 2.80 -13.90 27.26
N LYS A 24 1.80 -13.19 27.79
CA LYS A 24 0.41 -13.65 27.81
C LYS A 24 -0.16 -13.76 26.40
N ILE A 25 0.07 -12.74 25.58
CA ILE A 25 -0.35 -12.72 24.16
C ILE A 25 0.28 -13.89 23.41
N GLY A 26 1.58 -14.12 23.61
CA GLY A 26 2.31 -15.23 22.99
C GLY A 26 1.78 -16.60 23.43
N ALA A 27 1.48 -16.76 24.72
CA ALA A 27 0.91 -18.01 25.24
C ALA A 27 -0.50 -18.27 24.69
N GLU A 28 -1.37 -17.25 24.63
CA GLU A 28 -2.71 -17.37 24.04
C GLU A 28 -2.64 -17.78 22.57
N TRP A 29 -1.77 -17.14 21.79
CA TRP A 29 -1.57 -17.51 20.39
C TRP A 29 -0.99 -18.91 20.23
N LEU A 30 0.06 -19.25 21.01
CA LEU A 30 0.77 -20.53 20.87
C LEU A 30 -0.12 -21.73 21.23
N PHE A 31 -0.91 -21.62 22.29
CA PHE A 31 -1.70 -22.74 22.80
C PHE A 31 -3.16 -22.73 22.33
N GLY A 32 -3.70 -21.55 21.99
CA GLY A 32 -5.09 -21.39 21.57
C GLY A 32 -5.28 -21.05 20.10
N GLY A 33 -4.25 -20.51 19.42
CA GLY A 33 -4.39 -19.98 18.07
C GLY A 33 -5.30 -18.74 17.98
N THR A 34 -5.55 -18.07 19.11
CA THR A 34 -6.47 -16.93 19.23
C THR A 34 -5.78 -15.68 19.75
N GLY A 35 -6.55 -14.61 19.90
CA GLY A 35 -6.13 -13.38 20.56
C GLY A 35 -5.38 -12.43 19.63
N VAL A 36 -4.79 -11.39 20.23
CA VAL A 36 -4.08 -10.32 19.52
C VAL A 36 -2.93 -10.88 18.66
N GLY A 37 -2.22 -11.89 19.15
CA GLY A 37 -1.12 -12.52 18.39
C GLY A 37 -1.53 -13.21 17.08
N ALA A 38 -2.84 -13.43 16.86
CA ALA A 38 -3.37 -14.07 15.66
C ALA A 38 -3.76 -13.09 14.53
N SER A 39 -3.58 -11.78 14.71
CA SER A 39 -3.91 -10.74 13.71
C SER A 39 -2.65 -10.05 13.19
N ASN A 40 -2.74 -9.49 11.97
CA ASN A 40 -1.72 -8.57 11.45
C ASN A 40 -1.96 -7.10 11.86
N HIS A 41 -3.10 -6.82 12.49
CA HIS A 41 -3.54 -5.51 13.00
C HIS A 41 -3.94 -4.46 11.96
N PHE A 42 -4.06 -4.85 10.69
CA PHE A 42 -4.68 -4.06 9.64
C PHE A 42 -6.19 -4.34 9.64
N GLU A 43 -6.92 -3.71 10.57
CA GLU A 43 -8.28 -4.12 10.96
C GLU A 43 -9.40 -3.57 10.06
N ALA A 44 -9.13 -2.49 9.35
CA ALA A 44 -10.03 -1.98 8.32
C ALA A 44 -9.25 -1.38 7.16
N GLY A 45 -9.90 -1.26 6.01
CA GLY A 45 -9.31 -0.67 4.83
C GLY A 45 -10.35 -0.05 3.93
N GLY A 46 -9.89 0.64 2.91
CA GLY A 46 -10.77 1.29 1.95
C GLY A 46 -10.02 1.77 0.73
N PHE A 47 -10.78 2.02 -0.32
CA PHE A 47 -10.28 2.61 -1.54
C PHE A 47 -11.10 3.86 -1.83
N ILE A 48 -10.42 4.98 -2.05
CA ILE A 48 -11.06 6.25 -2.33
C ILE A 48 -10.57 6.76 -3.68
N ARG A 49 -11.54 7.24 -4.46
CA ARG A 49 -11.31 8.01 -5.67
C ARG A 49 -11.21 9.47 -5.25
N SER A 50 -10.04 10.08 -5.38
CA SER A 50 -9.81 11.42 -4.83
C SER A 50 -10.44 12.53 -5.67
N ARG A 51 -10.47 12.35 -7.00
CA ARG A 51 -10.90 13.37 -7.97
C ARG A 51 -11.60 12.80 -9.20
N GLU A 52 -12.23 13.68 -9.98
CA GLU A 52 -13.10 13.30 -11.11
C GLU A 52 -12.33 12.66 -12.26
N GLU A 53 -11.09 13.09 -12.50
CA GLU A 53 -10.22 12.59 -13.57
C GLU A 53 -9.87 11.10 -13.43
N PHE A 54 -9.95 10.54 -12.23
CA PHE A 54 -9.65 9.13 -12.00
C PHE A 54 -10.88 8.27 -12.28
N ALA A 55 -10.74 7.31 -13.20
CA ALA A 55 -11.80 6.33 -13.48
C ALA A 55 -11.96 5.27 -12.35
N TRP A 56 -10.99 5.17 -11.43
CA TRP A 56 -10.88 4.16 -10.39
C TRP A 56 -10.43 4.79 -9.08
N PRO A 57 -10.66 4.16 -7.92
CA PRO A 57 -10.00 4.55 -6.70
C PRO A 57 -8.48 4.53 -6.85
N ASN A 58 -7.86 5.64 -6.46
CA ASN A 58 -6.43 5.88 -6.61
C ASN A 58 -5.70 5.98 -5.25
N ILE A 59 -6.45 6.11 -4.15
CA ILE A 59 -5.90 6.11 -2.79
C ILE A 59 -6.36 4.84 -2.07
N GLN A 60 -5.43 4.12 -1.46
CA GLN A 60 -5.71 2.99 -0.57
C GLN A 60 -5.49 3.39 0.90
N TYR A 61 -6.39 2.91 1.75
CA TYR A 61 -6.37 3.07 3.19
C TYR A 61 -6.19 1.74 3.88
N HIS A 62 -5.39 1.75 4.94
CA HIS A 62 -5.46 0.76 5.99
C HIS A 62 -5.51 1.43 7.36
N PHE A 63 -6.39 0.95 8.22
CA PHE A 63 -6.56 1.44 9.58
C PHE A 63 -5.92 0.47 10.55
N LEU A 64 -5.12 1.01 11.47
CA LEU A 64 -4.52 0.26 12.56
C LEU A 64 -4.97 0.91 13.89
N PRO A 65 -5.52 0.14 14.83
CA PRO A 65 -5.90 0.64 16.16
C PRO A 65 -4.66 0.82 17.07
N VAL A 66 -3.56 1.34 16.53
CA VAL A 66 -2.32 1.63 17.24
C VAL A 66 -1.52 2.69 16.49
N ALA A 67 -0.94 3.68 17.20
CA ALA A 67 -0.05 4.67 16.60
C ALA A 67 1.41 4.20 16.76
N ILE A 68 2.02 3.73 15.68
CA ILE A 68 3.40 3.20 15.66
C ILE A 68 4.08 3.67 14.36
N ASN A 69 5.34 4.08 14.44
CA ASN A 69 6.19 4.28 13.28
C ASN A 69 6.83 2.95 12.83
N TYR A 70 7.06 2.74 11.53
CA TYR A 70 7.63 1.49 11.00
C TYR A 70 9.02 1.14 11.56
N ASN A 71 9.76 2.12 12.09
CA ASN A 71 11.05 1.92 12.74
C ASN A 71 10.94 1.29 14.16
N GLY A 72 9.74 0.92 14.62
CA GLY A 72 9.50 0.28 15.91
C GLY A 72 9.67 1.21 17.12
N SER A 73 9.95 2.49 16.90
CA SER A 73 10.00 3.48 17.99
C SER A 73 8.59 3.96 18.30
N ASN A 74 8.10 3.60 19.49
CA ASN A 74 6.89 4.19 20.05
C ASN A 74 7.23 5.60 20.53
N ALA A 75 7.17 6.59 19.63
CA ALA A 75 7.26 8.00 20.04
C ALA A 75 6.08 8.38 20.95
N VAL A 76 4.97 7.66 20.86
CA VAL A 76 3.72 7.93 21.57
C VAL A 76 3.47 6.81 22.60
N LYS A 77 3.57 7.15 23.89
CA LYS A 77 3.29 6.25 25.01
C LYS A 77 1.84 6.36 25.49
N GLU A 78 0.90 6.39 24.56
CA GLU A 78 -0.52 6.53 24.87
C GLU A 78 -1.39 5.77 23.86
N HIS A 79 -2.69 5.68 24.16
CA HIS A 79 -3.64 5.11 23.21
C HIS A 79 -3.71 6.01 21.97
N GLY A 80 -3.56 5.40 20.79
CA GLY A 80 -3.70 6.07 19.51
C GLY A 80 -4.05 5.08 18.41
N PHE A 81 -4.43 5.60 17.26
CA PHE A 81 -4.70 4.84 16.04
C PHE A 81 -4.15 5.59 14.83
N GLN A 82 -4.05 4.91 13.69
CA GLN A 82 -3.50 5.52 12.49
C GLN A 82 -4.13 4.99 11.20
N CYS A 83 -4.12 5.84 10.18
CA CYS A 83 -4.39 5.46 8.81
C CYS A 83 -3.11 5.46 7.98
N HIS A 84 -2.82 4.31 7.37
CA HIS A 84 -1.79 4.15 6.36
C HIS A 84 -2.43 4.49 5.02
N VAL A 85 -1.94 5.53 4.37
CA VAL A 85 -2.47 6.01 3.09
C VAL A 85 -1.38 6.08 2.04
N GLY A 86 -1.74 5.73 0.81
CA GLY A 86 -0.82 5.73 -0.32
C GLY A 86 -1.52 5.77 -1.67
N SER A 87 -0.81 6.32 -2.65
CA SER A 87 -1.16 6.23 -4.06
C SER A 87 -1.05 4.79 -4.55
N MET A 88 -2.02 4.37 -5.37
CA MET A 88 -2.05 3.03 -5.96
C MET A 88 -1.60 2.99 -7.41
N ARG A 89 -1.60 4.13 -8.10
CA ARG A 89 -1.29 4.20 -9.54
C ARG A 89 -0.43 5.41 -9.89
N SER A 90 0.55 5.69 -9.04
CA SER A 90 1.59 6.67 -9.31
C SER A 90 2.16 6.50 -10.73
N PRO A 91 2.23 7.57 -11.54
CA PRO A 91 2.91 7.55 -12.84
C PRO A 91 4.44 7.61 -12.70
N SER A 92 4.98 7.91 -11.51
CA SER A 92 6.43 7.90 -11.28
C SER A 92 7.04 6.52 -11.55
N ARG A 93 8.22 6.51 -12.17
CA ARG A 93 8.95 5.29 -12.56
C ARG A 93 10.39 5.37 -12.11
N GLY A 94 10.82 4.30 -11.47
CA GLY A 94 12.18 4.07 -11.02
C GLY A 94 12.90 2.99 -11.82
N HIS A 95 14.06 2.55 -11.34
CA HIS A 95 14.78 1.41 -11.90
C HIS A 95 15.63 0.68 -10.85
N VAL A 96 15.96 -0.57 -11.16
CA VAL A 96 17.04 -1.32 -10.52
C VAL A 96 18.09 -1.67 -11.58
N ARG A 97 19.36 -1.41 -11.29
CA ARG A 97 20.47 -1.66 -12.23
C ARG A 97 21.66 -2.28 -11.50
N ILE A 98 22.26 -3.31 -12.09
CA ILE A 98 23.54 -3.83 -11.61
C ILE A 98 24.62 -2.76 -11.77
N LYS A 99 25.54 -2.69 -10.81
CA LYS A 99 26.73 -1.82 -10.88
C LYS A 99 28.02 -2.59 -11.15
N SER A 100 27.96 -3.91 -11.02
CA SER A 100 29.11 -4.80 -11.04
C SER A 100 28.68 -6.18 -11.56
N ARG A 101 29.67 -6.98 -11.95
CA ARG A 101 29.51 -8.40 -12.28
C ARG A 101 29.52 -9.29 -11.03
N ASP A 102 29.91 -8.74 -9.88
CA ASP A 102 29.90 -9.43 -8.59
C ASP A 102 28.45 -9.47 -8.04
N PRO A 103 27.85 -10.67 -7.87
CA PRO A 103 26.47 -10.79 -7.41
C PRO A 103 26.27 -10.39 -5.93
N HIS A 104 27.35 -10.24 -5.16
CA HIS A 104 27.28 -9.78 -3.76
C HIS A 104 27.25 -8.26 -3.63
N GLN A 105 27.52 -7.52 -4.71
CA GLN A 105 27.44 -6.06 -4.68
C GLN A 105 26.01 -5.58 -4.84
N HIS A 106 25.56 -4.74 -3.91
CA HIS A 106 24.22 -4.14 -3.98
C HIS A 106 23.99 -3.39 -5.30
N PRO A 107 22.82 -3.58 -5.95
CA PRO A 107 22.48 -2.85 -7.16
C PRO A 107 22.25 -1.36 -6.88
N ALA A 108 22.21 -0.55 -7.94
CA ALA A 108 21.66 0.80 -7.88
C ALA A 108 20.13 0.71 -7.92
N ILE A 109 19.45 1.25 -6.92
CA ILE A 109 17.99 1.33 -6.87
C ILE A 109 17.62 2.81 -6.83
N LEU A 110 16.78 3.21 -7.78
CA LEU A 110 16.16 4.52 -7.79
C LEU A 110 14.64 4.29 -7.81
N PHE A 111 13.95 4.66 -6.73
CA PHE A 111 12.48 4.61 -6.71
C PHE A 111 11.85 5.72 -7.54
N ASN A 112 12.49 6.89 -7.54
CA ASN A 112 12.01 8.08 -8.24
C ASN A 112 10.60 8.52 -7.80
N TYR A 113 10.25 8.30 -6.52
CA TYR A 113 8.97 8.76 -5.97
C TYR A 113 8.83 10.27 -6.15
N MET A 114 7.61 10.74 -6.40
CA MET A 114 7.31 12.15 -6.54
C MET A 114 7.96 12.83 -7.75
N SER A 115 8.36 12.04 -8.75
CA SER A 115 8.88 12.57 -10.01
C SER A 115 7.77 13.13 -10.92
N HIS A 116 6.52 13.00 -10.52
CA HIS A 116 5.35 13.46 -11.27
C HIS A 116 4.38 14.22 -10.34
N GLU A 117 3.79 15.30 -10.83
CA GLU A 117 2.92 16.19 -10.04
C GLU A 117 1.72 15.46 -9.42
N GLN A 118 1.18 14.47 -10.14
CA GLN A 118 0.08 13.63 -9.67
C GLN A 118 0.39 12.98 -8.31
N ASP A 119 1.63 12.58 -8.03
CA ASP A 119 1.96 11.96 -6.74
C ASP A 119 1.75 12.96 -5.60
N TRP A 120 2.26 14.19 -5.75
CA TRP A 120 2.09 15.26 -4.76
C TRP A 120 0.61 15.58 -4.54
N GLN A 121 -0.15 15.70 -5.63
CA GLN A 121 -1.59 15.97 -5.59
C GLN A 121 -2.34 14.85 -4.83
N GLU A 122 -2.08 13.58 -5.15
CA GLU A 122 -2.75 12.46 -4.51
C GLU A 122 -2.44 12.35 -3.02
N PHE A 123 -1.20 12.66 -2.61
CA PHE A 123 -0.84 12.64 -1.20
C PHE A 123 -1.43 13.83 -0.42
N ARG A 124 -1.51 15.03 -1.02
CA ARG A 124 -2.26 16.17 -0.44
C ARG A 124 -3.74 15.82 -0.26
N ASP A 125 -4.36 15.27 -1.30
CA ASP A 125 -5.75 14.81 -1.25
C ASP A 125 -5.94 13.74 -0.16
N ALA A 126 -5.04 12.76 -0.07
CA ALA A 126 -5.10 11.70 0.94
C ALA A 126 -5.07 12.27 2.36
N ILE A 127 -4.22 13.25 2.65
CA ILE A 127 -4.19 13.90 3.98
C ILE A 127 -5.53 14.59 4.27
N ARG A 128 -6.02 15.40 3.33
CA ARG A 128 -7.27 16.16 3.49
C ARG A 128 -8.49 15.23 3.65
N ILE A 129 -8.60 14.19 2.83
CA ILE A 129 -9.67 13.18 2.93
C ILE A 129 -9.58 12.42 4.24
N THR A 130 -8.39 12.04 4.69
CA THR A 130 -8.23 11.35 5.97
C THR A 130 -8.69 12.23 7.13
N ARG A 131 -8.31 13.51 7.15
CA ARG A 131 -8.82 14.46 8.14
C ARG A 131 -10.34 14.54 8.11
N GLU A 132 -10.95 14.62 6.94
CA GLU A 132 -12.41 14.59 6.82
C GLU A 132 -13.04 13.33 7.40
N ILE A 133 -12.47 12.15 7.11
CA ILE A 133 -12.93 10.86 7.65
C ILE A 133 -12.81 10.87 9.18
N MET A 134 -11.66 11.28 9.70
CA MET A 134 -11.41 11.33 11.14
C MET A 134 -12.36 12.29 11.84
N HIS A 135 -12.72 13.40 11.19
CA HIS A 135 -13.66 14.40 11.69
C HIS A 135 -15.15 14.00 11.57
N GLN A 136 -15.49 12.80 11.11
CA GLN A 136 -16.89 12.35 11.11
C GLN A 136 -17.41 12.11 12.55
N PRO A 137 -18.71 12.37 12.82
CA PRO A 137 -19.28 12.25 14.16
C PRO A 137 -19.10 10.88 14.83
N ALA A 138 -19.08 9.81 14.03
CA ALA A 138 -18.88 8.44 14.52
C ALA A 138 -17.52 8.24 15.23
N LEU A 139 -16.54 9.12 14.98
CA LEU A 139 -15.23 9.07 15.58
C LEU A 139 -15.04 10.09 16.72
N ASP A 140 -16.01 10.95 17.03
CA ASP A 140 -15.83 12.04 18.02
C ASP A 140 -15.48 11.53 19.43
N GLN A 141 -16.06 10.39 19.83
CA GLN A 141 -15.76 9.73 21.10
C GLN A 141 -14.30 9.23 21.16
N TYR A 142 -13.75 8.78 20.03
CA TYR A 142 -12.43 8.16 19.98
C TYR A 142 -11.33 9.14 19.60
N ARG A 143 -11.57 10.01 18.62
CA ARG A 143 -10.60 10.96 18.05
C ARG A 143 -10.14 11.97 19.09
N GLY A 144 -8.88 11.87 19.49
CA GLY A 144 -8.13 12.90 20.21
C GLY A 144 -7.44 13.88 19.25
N ARG A 145 -6.28 14.40 19.64
CA ARG A 145 -5.49 15.32 18.81
C ARG A 145 -4.86 14.58 17.63
N GLU A 146 -4.72 15.29 16.50
CA GLU A 146 -3.88 14.82 15.38
C GLU A 146 -2.41 14.91 15.79
N ILE A 147 -1.73 13.77 15.81
CA ILE A 147 -0.31 13.63 16.18
C ILE A 147 0.58 13.90 14.96
N SER A 148 0.19 13.37 13.80
CA SER A 148 0.93 13.48 12.55
C SER A 148 -0.06 13.52 11.39
N PRO A 149 0.04 14.48 10.44
CA PRO A 149 1.08 15.51 10.30
C PRO A 149 1.04 16.67 11.31
N GLY A 150 -0.01 16.74 12.14
CA GLY A 150 -0.22 17.82 13.10
C GLY A 150 -1.15 18.92 12.57
N VAL A 151 -1.86 19.58 13.48
CA VAL A 151 -2.93 20.54 13.17
C VAL A 151 -2.42 21.83 12.51
N GLU A 152 -1.14 22.13 12.66
CA GLU A 152 -0.45 23.29 12.07
C GLU A 152 -0.09 23.09 10.59
N CYS A 153 -0.07 21.85 10.10
CA CYS A 153 0.26 21.51 8.72
C CYS A 153 -1.01 21.63 7.83
N GLN A 154 -1.21 22.78 7.17
CA GLN A 154 -2.48 23.12 6.49
C GLN A 154 -2.33 23.52 5.02
N THR A 155 -1.28 24.29 4.69
CA THR A 155 -1.05 24.73 3.30
C THR A 155 -0.47 23.61 2.46
N ASP A 156 -0.63 23.70 1.15
CA ASP A 156 -0.10 22.67 0.24
C ASP A 156 1.42 22.54 0.37
N GLU A 157 2.14 23.64 0.59
CA GLU A 157 3.60 23.63 0.79
C GLU A 157 3.98 22.89 2.08
N GLN A 158 3.24 23.09 3.16
CA GLN A 158 3.46 22.38 4.43
C GLN A 158 3.16 20.88 4.28
N LEU A 159 2.10 20.54 3.54
CA LEU A 159 1.74 19.15 3.26
C LEU A 159 2.81 18.47 2.38
N ASP A 160 3.31 19.16 1.35
CA ASP A 160 4.36 18.65 0.48
C ASP A 160 5.67 18.46 1.25
N GLU A 161 6.03 19.37 2.15
CA GLU A 161 7.18 19.20 3.04
C GLU A 161 7.00 17.99 3.97
N PHE A 162 5.83 17.83 4.56
CA PHE A 162 5.52 16.65 5.37
C PHE A 162 5.66 15.36 4.55
N VAL A 163 5.07 15.32 3.35
CA VAL A 163 5.12 14.18 2.44
C VAL A 163 6.56 13.84 2.05
N ARG A 164 7.37 14.86 1.72
CA ARG A 164 8.80 14.68 1.39
C ARG A 164 9.57 13.98 2.51
N ASN A 165 9.25 14.32 3.76
CA ASN A 165 9.96 13.82 4.93
C ASN A 165 9.43 12.46 5.45
N HIS A 166 8.18 12.09 5.12
CA HIS A 166 7.50 10.94 5.74
C HIS A 166 6.88 9.94 4.75
N ALA A 167 6.99 10.18 3.44
CA ALA A 167 6.59 9.19 2.45
C ALA A 167 7.54 7.99 2.47
N GLU A 168 6.97 6.80 2.51
CA GLU A 168 7.69 5.53 2.56
C GLU A 168 7.10 4.55 1.55
N THR A 169 7.86 3.50 1.23
CA THR A 169 7.39 2.42 0.38
C THR A 169 6.35 1.56 1.10
N ALA A 170 5.30 1.16 0.38
CA ALA A 170 4.36 0.14 0.82
C ALA A 170 4.84 -1.29 0.49
N PHE A 171 6.11 -1.46 0.10
CA PHE A 171 6.72 -2.73 -0.28
C PHE A 171 6.03 -3.46 -1.45
N HIS A 172 5.59 -2.69 -2.45
CA HIS A 172 4.98 -3.20 -3.69
C HIS A 172 5.79 -2.90 -4.97
N PRO A 173 7.13 -3.16 -5.03
CA PRO A 173 7.88 -2.99 -6.26
C PRO A 173 7.42 -4.00 -7.33
N CYS A 174 7.26 -3.53 -8.57
CA CYS A 174 6.83 -4.35 -9.71
C CYS A 174 7.30 -3.74 -11.05
N GLY A 175 7.09 -4.45 -12.15
CA GLY A 175 7.25 -3.90 -13.51
C GLY A 175 8.67 -3.79 -14.07
N THR A 176 9.70 -4.29 -13.38
CA THR A 176 11.10 -4.21 -13.84
C THR A 176 11.43 -5.13 -15.03
N CYS A 177 10.59 -6.12 -15.30
CA CYS A 177 10.67 -7.03 -16.45
C CYS A 177 9.33 -7.06 -17.19
N LYS A 178 8.79 -5.86 -17.48
CA LYS A 178 7.46 -5.65 -18.06
C LYS A 178 7.09 -6.63 -19.18
N MET A 179 5.90 -7.23 -19.04
CA MET A 179 5.26 -8.03 -20.08
C MET A 179 4.72 -7.13 -21.20
N GLY A 180 4.90 -7.54 -22.46
CA GLY A 180 4.35 -6.84 -23.61
C GLY A 180 5.12 -7.09 -24.90
N TYR A 181 4.82 -6.28 -25.91
CA TYR A 181 5.43 -6.32 -27.24
C TYR A 181 5.91 -4.94 -27.71
N ASP A 182 6.07 -4.00 -26.78
CA ASP A 182 6.69 -2.70 -27.06
C ASP A 182 8.20 -2.75 -26.82
N GLU A 183 8.93 -1.70 -27.25
CA GLU A 183 10.39 -1.61 -27.15
C GLU A 183 10.93 -1.74 -25.71
N MET A 184 10.08 -1.48 -24.71
CA MET A 184 10.44 -1.57 -23.28
C MET A 184 10.06 -2.91 -22.65
N SER A 185 9.46 -3.82 -23.41
CA SER A 185 8.98 -5.11 -22.91
C SER A 185 10.13 -6.12 -22.80
N VAL A 186 10.17 -6.87 -21.70
CA VAL A 186 11.20 -7.87 -21.40
C VAL A 186 10.69 -9.29 -21.64
N VAL A 187 9.40 -9.52 -21.39
CA VAL A 187 8.76 -10.82 -21.60
C VAL A 187 7.50 -10.73 -22.46
N ASP A 188 7.15 -11.83 -23.12
CA ASP A 188 5.90 -11.98 -23.87
C ASP A 188 4.69 -12.31 -22.97
N GLY A 189 3.51 -12.51 -23.57
CA GLY A 189 2.26 -12.82 -22.87
C GLY A 189 2.26 -14.13 -22.05
N GLU A 190 3.29 -14.96 -22.18
CA GLU A 190 3.50 -16.19 -21.41
C GLU A 190 4.72 -16.12 -20.48
N GLY A 191 5.26 -14.92 -20.28
CA GLY A 191 6.41 -14.67 -19.42
C GLY A 191 7.74 -15.11 -20.04
N ARG A 192 7.80 -15.47 -21.32
CA ARG A 192 9.04 -15.88 -22.01
C ARG A 192 9.90 -14.66 -22.31
N VAL A 193 11.19 -14.75 -22.02
CA VAL A 193 12.12 -13.62 -22.24
C VAL A 193 12.35 -13.42 -23.72
N HIS A 194 12.17 -12.20 -24.20
CA HIS A 194 12.38 -11.87 -25.62
C HIS A 194 13.82 -12.16 -26.06
N GLY A 195 13.96 -12.83 -27.21
CA GLY A 195 15.27 -13.18 -27.78
C GLY A 195 15.98 -14.37 -27.12
N LEU A 196 15.36 -15.04 -26.15
CA LEU A 196 15.91 -16.22 -25.49
C LEU A 196 14.92 -17.39 -25.53
N GLU A 197 15.45 -18.60 -25.62
CA GLU A 197 14.70 -19.83 -25.50
C GLU A 197 14.87 -20.42 -24.10
N GLY A 198 13.86 -21.16 -23.62
CA GLY A 198 13.93 -21.88 -22.35
C GLY A 198 13.97 -21.02 -21.08
N LEU A 199 13.77 -19.70 -21.18
CA LEU A 199 13.79 -18.78 -20.05
C LEU A 199 12.47 -18.01 -19.88
N ARG A 200 11.95 -17.96 -18.65
CA ARG A 200 10.76 -17.19 -18.26
C ARG A 200 11.00 -16.38 -17.00
N VAL A 201 10.23 -15.30 -16.83
CA VAL A 201 10.10 -14.55 -15.56
C VAL A 201 8.66 -14.66 -15.07
N VAL A 202 8.48 -15.05 -13.81
CA VAL A 202 7.16 -15.35 -13.22
C VAL A 202 7.08 -14.75 -11.83
N ASP A 203 6.93 -13.44 -11.76
CA ASP A 203 6.75 -12.68 -10.51
C ASP A 203 6.14 -11.30 -10.81
N ALA A 204 6.09 -10.42 -9.81
CA ALA A 204 5.55 -9.06 -9.96
C ALA A 204 6.33 -8.17 -10.95
N SER A 205 7.56 -8.49 -11.30
CA SER A 205 8.35 -7.72 -12.26
C SER A 205 7.72 -7.67 -13.65
N ILE A 206 6.88 -8.65 -14.00
CA ILE A 206 6.25 -8.70 -15.33
C ILE A 206 5.01 -7.83 -15.44
N MET A 207 4.49 -7.28 -14.34
CA MET A 207 3.32 -6.42 -14.33
C MET A 207 3.58 -5.15 -15.19
N PRO A 208 2.86 -4.92 -16.30
CA PRO A 208 3.13 -3.75 -17.16
C PRO A 208 2.79 -2.42 -16.47
N GLN A 209 1.83 -2.48 -15.56
CA GLN A 209 1.43 -1.41 -14.67
C GLN A 209 1.07 -2.06 -13.33
N ILE A 210 1.35 -1.36 -12.23
CA ILE A 210 0.95 -1.80 -10.90
C ILE A 210 -0.57 -1.98 -10.81
N ILE A 211 -1.00 -3.04 -10.13
CA ILE A 211 -2.42 -3.31 -9.89
C ILE A 211 -2.92 -2.46 -8.72
N THR A 212 -4.20 -2.04 -8.76
CA THR A 212 -4.85 -1.37 -7.64
C THR A 212 -5.13 -2.39 -6.53
N GLY A 213 -4.17 -2.53 -5.62
CA GLY A 213 -4.25 -3.33 -4.40
C GLY A 213 -2.87 -3.80 -3.96
N ASN A 214 -2.82 -4.59 -2.90
CA ASN A 214 -1.60 -5.25 -2.47
C ASN A 214 -1.22 -6.35 -3.48
N LEU A 215 0.06 -6.49 -3.79
CA LEU A 215 0.49 -7.30 -4.92
C LEU A 215 0.53 -8.81 -4.65
N ASN A 216 0.45 -9.25 -3.39
CA ASN A 216 0.61 -10.67 -3.03
C ASN A 216 -0.35 -11.59 -3.82
N ALA A 217 -1.66 -11.33 -3.77
CA ALA A 217 -2.66 -12.13 -4.47
C ALA A 217 -2.45 -12.11 -6.00
N THR A 218 -2.04 -10.97 -6.55
CA THR A 218 -1.77 -10.84 -8.00
C THR A 218 -0.53 -11.64 -8.39
N THR A 219 0.53 -11.61 -7.58
CA THR A 219 1.76 -12.38 -7.82
C THR A 219 1.49 -13.89 -7.75
N ILE A 220 0.70 -14.35 -6.78
CA ILE A 220 0.25 -15.75 -6.71
C ILE A 220 -0.52 -16.12 -7.98
N MET A 221 -1.48 -15.29 -8.39
CA MET A 221 -2.27 -15.52 -9.61
C MET A 221 -1.38 -15.60 -10.86
N ILE A 222 -0.38 -14.72 -11.00
CA ILE A 222 0.61 -14.78 -12.09
C ILE A 222 1.35 -16.13 -12.07
N GLY A 223 1.79 -16.56 -10.88
CA GLY A 223 2.44 -17.86 -10.67
C GLY A 223 1.60 -19.03 -11.14
N GLU A 224 0.37 -19.14 -10.62
CA GLU A 224 -0.57 -20.22 -10.98
C GLU A 224 -0.87 -20.22 -12.49
N LYS A 225 -1.16 -19.05 -13.06
CA LYS A 225 -1.51 -18.92 -14.48
C LYS A 225 -0.37 -19.36 -15.39
N ILE A 226 0.86 -18.95 -15.12
CA ILE A 226 2.01 -19.33 -15.97
C ILE A 226 2.40 -20.79 -15.70
N ALA A 227 2.23 -21.30 -14.48
CA ALA A 227 2.44 -22.72 -14.20
C ALA A 227 1.51 -23.62 -15.02
N ASP A 228 0.23 -23.26 -15.16
CA ASP A 228 -0.73 -23.98 -16.03
C ASP A 228 -0.29 -23.96 -17.49
N MET A 229 0.14 -22.79 -18.00
CA MET A 229 0.65 -22.67 -19.37
C MET A 229 1.87 -23.57 -19.61
N ILE A 230 2.81 -23.61 -18.67
CA ILE A 230 4.00 -24.49 -18.74
C ILE A 230 3.60 -25.97 -18.78
N ARG A 231 2.54 -26.33 -18.05
CA ARG A 231 2.02 -27.70 -17.98
C ARG A 231 1.06 -28.06 -19.11
N GLY A 232 0.77 -27.12 -20.03
CA GLY A 232 -0.23 -27.30 -21.08
C GLY A 232 -1.65 -27.50 -20.55
N GLN A 233 -1.95 -26.99 -19.36
CA GLN A 233 -3.30 -26.98 -18.79
C GLN A 233 -4.10 -25.82 -19.37
N GLU A 234 -5.42 -26.02 -19.53
CA GLU A 234 -6.33 -24.95 -19.91
C GLU A 234 -6.44 -23.94 -18.75
N ALA A 235 -6.16 -22.67 -19.02
CA ALA A 235 -6.28 -21.63 -18.01
C ALA A 235 -7.74 -21.43 -17.59
N LEU A 236 -7.95 -21.08 -16.32
CA LEU A 236 -9.28 -20.72 -15.83
C LEU A 236 -9.91 -19.60 -16.68
N PRO A 237 -11.25 -19.63 -16.87
CA PRO A 237 -11.94 -18.57 -17.58
C PRO A 237 -11.73 -17.23 -16.88
N ARG A 238 -11.78 -16.14 -17.66
CA ARG A 238 -11.68 -14.78 -17.12
C ARG A 238 -12.74 -14.57 -16.04
N SER A 239 -12.32 -14.05 -14.90
CA SER A 239 -13.23 -13.68 -13.82
C SER A 239 -14.27 -12.67 -14.30
N THR A 240 -15.54 -12.93 -13.97
CA THR A 240 -16.68 -12.04 -14.19
C THR A 240 -17.10 -11.31 -12.91
N ALA A 241 -16.25 -11.32 -11.87
CA ALA A 241 -16.53 -10.60 -10.64
C ALA A 241 -16.70 -9.11 -10.92
N GLY A 242 -17.73 -8.51 -10.32
CA GLY A 242 -17.95 -7.07 -10.42
C GLY A 242 -16.80 -6.29 -9.81
N TYR A 243 -16.40 -5.20 -10.46
CA TYR A 243 -15.42 -4.26 -9.94
C TYR A 243 -15.90 -2.82 -10.19
N PHE A 244 -15.42 -1.88 -9.38
CA PHE A 244 -15.83 -0.49 -9.48
C PHE A 244 -15.14 0.22 -10.65
N VAL A 245 -15.91 0.96 -11.45
CA VAL A 245 -15.44 1.97 -12.41
C VAL A 245 -16.35 3.18 -12.27
N ALA A 246 -15.78 4.39 -12.23
CA ALA A 246 -16.56 5.60 -12.00
C ALA A 246 -17.63 5.82 -13.08
N ASN A 247 -17.35 5.57 -14.36
CA ASN A 247 -18.31 5.70 -15.47
C ASN A 247 -19.16 7.00 -15.41
N GLY A 248 -18.53 8.14 -15.10
CA GLY A 248 -19.19 9.44 -14.97
C GLY A 248 -19.87 9.71 -13.62
N MET A 249 -19.80 8.78 -12.66
CA MET A 249 -20.22 9.03 -11.28
C MET A 249 -19.42 10.19 -10.68
N PRO A 250 -20.05 11.06 -9.87
CA PRO A 250 -19.34 12.12 -9.17
C PRO A 250 -18.41 11.53 -8.10
N VAL A 251 -17.39 12.29 -7.68
CA VAL A 251 -16.47 11.85 -6.60
C VAL A 251 -17.22 11.77 -5.27
N ARG A 252 -18.13 12.73 -5.05
CA ARG A 252 -18.94 12.84 -3.85
C ARG A 252 -20.41 12.79 -4.24
N ALA A 253 -21.18 11.97 -3.53
CA ALA A 253 -22.64 12.08 -3.58
C ALA A 253 -23.03 13.44 -2.96
N LYS A 254 -23.98 14.14 -3.57
CA LYS A 254 -24.63 15.28 -2.89
C LYS A 254 -25.35 14.71 -1.67
N LYS A 255 -24.99 15.20 -0.47
CA LYS A 255 -25.72 14.91 0.77
C LYS A 255 -27.10 15.56 0.72
#